data_AF-A0A6C0I0N4-F1
#
_entry.id   AF-A0A6C0I0N4-F1
#
_cell.length_a   1.000
_cell.length_b   1.000
_cell.length_c   1.000
_cell.angle_alpha   90.00
_cell.angle_beta   90.00
_cell.angle_gamma   90.00
#
_symmetry.space_group_name_H-M   'P 1'
#
loop_
_entity.id
_entity.type
_entity.pdbx_description
1 polymer ?
#
loop_
_entity_poly.entity_id
_entity_poly.type
_entity_poly.pdbx_seq_one_letter_code
_entity_poly.pdbx_strand_id
1 'polypeptide(L)'
;MCWNENVSLNTFLFSSFVLVLIIYNNYFTKYKIQELNNKWIYLFFASFITMQLIEFFIWRNINNKFYNNIFSIFAILLLLIQPIASIMIVTNIQIRNLLLLSYLLFTIPYSIYKFSTNHIHSTISEGGHLIWNFFGTHPIIGIGWLFFFLFSFVYEKKWILFIFGLLTLLIAFINYKNDNSIWSMWCWSVNSIMIYYAIYLLLYLPFLEKMSIC
;
A
#
# COMPACT_ATOMS: atom_id res chain seq x y z
N MET A 1 -10.84 1.00 -7.29
CA MET A 1 -9.60 1.07 -8.09
C MET A 1 -9.46 2.45 -8.67
N CYS A 2 -8.27 2.85 -9.08
CA CYS A 2 -8.07 4.06 -9.86
C CYS A 2 -8.17 3.68 -11.34
N TRP A 3 -9.15 4.24 -12.03
CA TRP A 3 -9.41 3.96 -13.46
C TRP A 3 -8.93 5.09 -14.38
N ASN A 4 -8.36 6.16 -13.82
CA ASN A 4 -7.76 7.25 -14.59
C ASN A 4 -6.76 8.06 -13.74
N GLU A 5 -6.06 8.98 -14.41
CA GLU A 5 -5.10 9.89 -13.80
C GLU A 5 -5.71 10.78 -12.70
N ASN A 6 -6.90 11.36 -12.94
CA ASN A 6 -7.52 12.31 -12.01
C ASN A 6 -7.89 11.67 -10.68
N VAL A 7 -8.46 10.46 -10.72
CA VAL A 7 -8.81 9.68 -9.51
C VAL A 7 -7.53 9.31 -8.75
N SER A 8 -6.46 8.97 -9.46
CA SER A 8 -5.15 8.66 -8.85
C SER A 8 -4.57 9.87 -8.12
N LEU A 9 -4.56 11.04 -8.76
CA LEU A 9 -4.06 12.28 -8.16
C LEU A 9 -4.91 12.74 -6.97
N ASN A 10 -6.25 12.71 -7.11
CA ASN A 10 -7.15 13.09 -6.02
C ASN A 10 -6.99 12.16 -4.82
N THR A 11 -6.87 10.86 -5.05
CA THR A 11 -6.61 9.87 -3.99
C THR A 11 -5.28 10.16 -3.30
N PHE A 12 -4.22 10.44 -4.07
CA PHE A 12 -2.92 10.82 -3.51
C PHE A 12 -3.02 12.06 -2.61
N LEU A 13 -3.62 13.14 -3.10
CA LEU A 13 -3.72 14.41 -2.37
C LEU A 13 -4.56 14.27 -1.11
N PHE A 14 -5.75 13.68 -1.22
CA PHE A 14 -6.65 13.44 -0.09
C PHE A 14 -5.98 12.59 0.98
N SER A 15 -5.38 11.47 0.58
CA SER A 15 -4.76 10.54 1.52
C SER A 15 -3.52 11.11 2.17
N SER A 16 -2.72 11.88 1.43
CA SER A 16 -1.56 12.59 1.97
C SER A 16 -1.99 13.60 3.03
N PHE A 17 -3.06 14.35 2.76
CA PHE A 17 -3.65 15.28 3.73
C PHE A 17 -4.10 14.55 5.00
N VAL A 18 -4.85 13.45 4.87
CA VAL A 18 -5.30 12.66 6.03
C VAL A 18 -4.12 12.07 6.81
N LEU A 19 -3.08 11.57 6.13
CA LEU A 19 -1.89 11.05 6.80
C LEU A 19 -1.17 12.15 7.59
N VAL A 20 -1.03 13.35 7.03
CA VAL A 20 -0.48 14.51 7.74
C VAL A 20 -1.36 14.88 8.93
N LEU A 21 -2.69 14.83 8.79
CA LEU A 21 -3.63 15.06 9.88
C LEU A 21 -3.45 14.04 11.01
N ILE A 22 -3.33 12.75 10.69
CA ILE A 22 -3.05 11.68 11.66
C ILE A 22 -1.76 11.96 12.41
N ILE A 23 -0.68 12.28 11.68
CA ILE A 23 0.63 12.57 12.26
C ILE A 23 0.53 13.79 13.20
N TYR A 24 -0.03 14.89 12.71
CA TYR A 24 -0.24 16.10 13.49
C TYR A 24 -1.03 15.83 14.77
N ASN A 25 -2.15 15.11 14.64
CA ASN A 25 -3.01 14.76 15.76
C ASN A 25 -2.25 13.92 16.82
N ASN A 26 -1.51 12.90 16.37
CA ASN A 26 -0.71 12.05 17.24
C ASN A 26 0.48 12.76 17.90
N TYR A 27 1.04 13.82 17.32
CA TYR A 27 2.10 14.60 17.96
C TYR A 27 1.56 15.69 18.90
N PHE A 28 0.61 16.50 18.43
CA PHE A 28 0.31 17.79 19.06
C PHE A 28 -1.02 17.85 19.82
N THR A 29 -1.92 16.89 19.62
CA THR A 29 -3.24 16.91 20.28
C THR A 29 -3.36 15.87 21.38
N LYS A 30 -4.41 15.95 22.19
CA LYS A 30 -4.75 14.95 23.21
C LYS A 30 -5.30 13.64 22.63
N TYR A 31 -5.87 13.69 21.43
CA TYR A 31 -6.42 12.50 20.77
C TYR A 31 -5.26 11.69 20.20
N LYS A 32 -4.95 10.52 20.77
CA LYS A 32 -3.86 9.66 20.28
C LYS A 32 -4.46 8.38 19.70
N ILE A 33 -4.13 8.08 18.45
CA ILE A 33 -4.46 6.79 17.83
C ILE A 33 -3.35 5.81 18.18
N GLN A 34 -3.54 5.05 19.25
CA GLN A 34 -2.53 4.13 19.79
C GLN A 34 -2.09 3.09 18.76
N GLU A 35 -2.99 2.66 17.88
CA GLU A 35 -2.70 1.71 16.82
C GLU A 35 -1.64 2.23 15.86
N LEU A 36 -1.60 3.55 15.65
CA LEU A 36 -0.74 4.26 14.69
C LEU A 36 0.46 4.96 15.33
N ASN A 37 0.72 4.76 16.62
CA ASN A 37 1.79 5.45 17.35
C ASN A 37 3.20 4.87 17.08
N ASN A 38 3.48 4.44 15.84
CA ASN A 38 4.79 3.96 15.41
C ASN A 38 5.15 4.64 14.09
N LYS A 39 6.31 5.29 14.05
CA LYS A 39 6.81 5.99 12.86
C LYS A 39 6.85 5.10 11.60
N TRP A 40 7.10 3.80 11.76
CA TRP A 40 7.13 2.85 10.66
C TRP A 40 5.75 2.58 10.06
N ILE A 41 4.68 2.73 10.85
CA ILE A 41 3.30 2.66 10.33
C ILE A 41 2.99 3.86 9.42
N TYR A 42 3.53 5.05 9.71
CA TYR A 42 3.38 6.19 8.80
C TYR A 42 4.10 5.95 7.48
N LEU A 43 5.31 5.39 7.51
CA LEU A 43 6.04 5.01 6.29
C LEU A 43 5.32 3.91 5.51
N PHE A 44 4.72 2.95 6.22
CA PHE A 44 3.86 1.94 5.61
C PHE A 44 2.70 2.61 4.85
N PHE A 45 1.92 3.49 5.48
CA PHE A 45 0.85 4.20 4.78
C PHE A 45 1.35 5.09 3.64
N ALA A 46 2.45 5.82 3.86
CA ALA A 46 3.06 6.66 2.83
C ALA A 46 3.43 5.85 1.58
N SER A 47 3.88 4.61 1.73
CA SER A 47 4.18 3.74 0.58
C SER A 47 2.91 3.41 -0.24
N PHE A 48 1.77 3.18 0.40
CA PHE A 48 0.50 2.93 -0.30
C PHE A 48 -0.05 4.18 -0.98
N ILE A 49 0.10 5.34 -0.32
CA ILE A 49 -0.34 6.63 -0.85
C ILE A 49 0.53 7.02 -2.05
N THR A 50 1.86 6.85 -1.96
CA THR A 50 2.80 7.15 -3.05
C THR A 50 2.53 6.30 -4.29
N MET A 51 2.00 5.09 -4.11
CA MET A 51 1.54 4.25 -5.23
C MET A 51 0.52 4.97 -6.11
N GLN A 52 -0.35 5.79 -5.52
CA GLN A 52 -1.38 6.54 -6.25
C GLN A 52 -0.77 7.65 -7.10
N LEU A 53 0.31 8.27 -6.62
CA LEU A 53 1.06 9.24 -7.41
C LEU A 53 1.77 8.56 -8.59
N ILE A 54 2.33 7.37 -8.38
CA ILE A 54 2.95 6.59 -9.45
C ILE A 54 1.89 6.17 -10.48
N GLU A 55 0.72 5.69 -10.05
CA GLU A 55 -0.40 5.37 -10.94
C GLU A 55 -0.84 6.58 -11.76
N PHE A 56 -0.92 7.79 -11.18
CA PHE A 56 -1.19 9.02 -11.93
C PHE A 56 -0.21 9.20 -13.08
N PHE A 57 1.10 9.05 -12.83
CA PHE A 57 2.11 9.19 -13.86
C PHE A 57 2.07 8.07 -14.91
N ILE A 58 1.73 6.84 -14.52
CA ILE A 58 1.51 5.72 -15.46
C ILE A 58 0.33 6.04 -16.38
N TRP A 59 -0.82 6.44 -15.82
CA TRP A 59 -2.02 6.79 -16.59
C TRP A 59 -1.73 7.89 -17.61
N ARG A 60 -1.09 8.98 -17.17
CA ARG A 60 -0.75 10.12 -18.02
C ARG A 60 0.19 9.74 -19.17
N ASN A 61 1.01 8.70 -18.98
CA ASN A 61 2.05 8.30 -19.91
C ASN A 61 1.80 6.92 -20.54
N ILE A 62 0.56 6.41 -20.53
CA ILE A 62 0.27 5.04 -20.95
C ILE A 62 0.76 4.76 -22.38
N ASN A 63 0.63 5.74 -23.28
CA ASN A 63 1.05 5.66 -24.68
C ASN A 63 2.54 5.98 -24.92
N ASN A 64 3.22 6.56 -23.93
CA ASN A 64 4.65 6.88 -24.03
C ASN A 64 5.47 5.73 -23.43
N LYS A 65 6.02 4.87 -24.29
CA LYS A 65 6.77 3.66 -23.89
C LYS A 65 7.88 3.93 -22.88
N PHE A 66 8.62 5.04 -23.03
CA PHE A 66 9.75 5.36 -22.15
C PHE A 66 9.28 5.72 -20.75
N TYR A 67 8.35 6.68 -20.63
CA TYR A 67 7.83 7.10 -19.32
C TYR A 67 6.99 6.01 -18.65
N ASN A 68 6.17 5.27 -19.41
CA ASN A 68 5.43 4.12 -18.90
C ASN A 68 6.39 3.12 -18.24
N ASN A 69 7.45 2.70 -18.94
CA ASN A 69 8.46 1.80 -18.39
C ASN A 69 9.12 2.35 -17.11
N ILE A 70 9.51 3.63 -17.09
CA ILE A 70 10.10 4.26 -15.90
C ILE A 70 9.15 4.23 -14.71
N PHE A 71 7.90 4.68 -14.89
CA PHE A 71 6.95 4.73 -13.78
C PHE A 71 6.53 3.33 -13.34
N SER A 72 6.40 2.37 -14.25
CA SER A 72 6.19 0.96 -13.90
C SER A 72 7.37 0.41 -13.08
N ILE A 73 8.62 0.76 -13.39
CA ILE A 73 9.79 0.38 -12.56
C ILE A 73 9.68 0.98 -11.16
N PHE A 74 9.35 2.28 -11.02
CA PHE A 74 9.14 2.89 -9.71
C PHE A 74 8.04 2.21 -8.92
N ALA A 75 6.98 1.81 -9.59
CA ALA A 75 5.87 1.09 -8.99
C ALA A 75 6.34 -0.27 -8.42
N ILE A 76 7.16 -1.02 -9.16
CA ILE A 76 7.78 -2.26 -8.67
C ILE A 76 8.69 -2.00 -7.49
N LEU A 77 9.59 -1.01 -7.57
CA LEU A 77 10.50 -0.69 -6.46
C LEU A 77 9.71 -0.37 -5.18
N LEU A 78 8.60 0.36 -5.31
CA LEU A 78 7.73 0.66 -4.19
C LEU A 78 7.05 -0.60 -3.62
N LEU A 79 6.61 -1.53 -4.46
CA LEU A 79 6.08 -2.83 -4.03
C LEU A 79 7.11 -3.69 -3.30
N LEU A 80 8.39 -3.59 -3.65
CA LEU A 80 9.47 -4.28 -2.93
C LEU A 80 9.77 -3.60 -1.59
N ILE A 81 9.51 -2.30 -1.47
CA ILE A 81 9.69 -1.54 -0.21
C ILE A 81 8.53 -1.79 0.76
N GLN A 82 7.32 -2.08 0.28
CA GLN A 82 6.14 -2.27 1.14
C GLN A 82 6.32 -3.36 2.23
N PRO A 83 6.83 -4.58 1.94
CA PRO A 83 7.15 -5.55 2.97
C PRO A 83 8.25 -5.08 3.91
N ILE A 84 9.25 -4.34 3.43
CA ILE A 84 10.29 -3.75 4.30
C ILE A 84 9.63 -2.81 5.31
N ALA A 85 8.78 -1.89 4.85
CA ALA A 85 8.04 -0.99 5.73
C ALA A 85 7.18 -1.74 6.75
N SER A 86 6.52 -2.82 6.32
CA SER A 86 5.76 -3.69 7.23
C SER A 86 6.65 -4.37 8.26
N ILE A 87 7.77 -4.98 7.86
CA ILE A 87 8.73 -5.65 8.77
C ILE A 87 9.29 -4.66 9.80
N MET A 88 9.51 -3.40 9.42
CA MET A 88 10.00 -2.38 10.35
C MET A 88 9.03 -2.04 11.49
N ILE A 89 7.74 -2.40 11.37
CA ILE A 89 6.76 -2.26 12.46
C ILE A 89 7.08 -3.20 13.63
N VAL A 90 7.74 -4.33 13.37
CA VAL A 90 8.12 -5.32 14.39
C VAL A 90 9.05 -4.69 15.43
N THR A 91 8.63 -4.79 16.70
CA THR A 91 9.30 -4.24 17.87
C THR A 91 10.53 -5.06 18.26
N ASN A 92 10.43 -6.39 18.17
CA ASN A 92 11.54 -7.30 18.44
C ASN A 92 12.64 -7.17 17.37
N ILE A 93 13.78 -6.59 17.76
CA ILE A 93 14.91 -6.29 16.87
C ILE A 93 15.49 -7.54 16.21
N GLN A 94 15.61 -8.65 16.96
CA GLN A 94 16.20 -9.89 16.44
C GLN A 94 15.32 -10.48 15.34
N ILE A 95 14.02 -10.61 15.61
CA ILE A 95 13.04 -11.13 14.63
C ILE A 95 12.94 -10.19 13.43
N ARG A 96 12.89 -8.88 13.65
CA ARG A 96 12.87 -7.89 12.58
C ARG A 96 14.07 -8.05 11.65
N ASN A 97 15.29 -8.11 12.20
CA ASN A 97 16.50 -8.21 11.39
C ASN A 97 16.57 -9.55 10.63
N LEU A 98 16.10 -10.64 11.23
CA LEU A 98 16.00 -11.95 10.58
C LEU A 98 15.02 -11.91 9.39
N LEU A 99 13.84 -11.31 9.59
CA LEU A 99 12.83 -11.14 8.53
C LEU A 99 13.34 -10.23 7.41
N LEU A 100 14.02 -9.14 7.74
CA LEU A 100 14.62 -8.26 6.73
C LEU A 100 15.68 -9.00 5.91
N LEU A 101 16.60 -9.69 6.58
CA LEU A 101 17.68 -10.41 5.91
C LEU A 101 17.11 -11.49 4.98
N SER A 102 16.17 -12.30 5.49
CA SER A 102 15.53 -13.33 4.67
C SER A 102 14.76 -12.73 3.49
N TYR A 103 13.96 -11.68 3.71
CA TYR A 103 13.24 -10.99 2.63
C TYR A 103 14.19 -10.45 1.55
N LEU A 104 15.26 -9.76 1.94
CA LEU A 104 16.21 -9.16 1.01
C LEU A 104 17.02 -10.22 0.24
N LEU A 105 17.40 -11.32 0.90
CA LEU A 105 18.13 -12.44 0.29
C LEU A 105 17.36 -13.03 -0.89
N PHE A 106 16.04 -13.16 -0.79
CA PHE A 106 15.20 -13.66 -1.88
C PHE A 106 14.83 -12.58 -2.89
N THR A 107 14.48 -11.39 -2.40
CA THR A 107 13.89 -10.34 -3.23
C THR A 107 14.92 -9.70 -4.15
N ILE A 108 16.13 -9.38 -3.65
CA ILE A 108 17.15 -8.69 -4.45
C ILE A 108 17.56 -9.51 -5.70
N PRO A 109 17.98 -10.78 -5.58
CA PRO A 109 18.38 -11.56 -6.76
C PRO A 109 17.22 -11.75 -7.74
N TYR A 110 16.01 -12.02 -7.23
CA TYR A 110 14.82 -12.19 -8.07
C TYR A 110 14.50 -10.91 -8.84
N SER A 111 14.55 -9.76 -8.18
CA SER A 111 14.32 -8.46 -8.81
C SER A 111 15.37 -8.16 -9.87
N ILE A 112 16.67 -8.35 -9.58
CA ILE A 112 17.75 -8.14 -10.56
C ILE A 112 17.53 -9.00 -11.81
N TYR A 113 17.23 -10.28 -11.62
CA TYR A 113 16.93 -11.20 -12.72
C TYR A 113 15.74 -10.70 -13.57
N LYS A 114 14.64 -10.30 -12.93
CA LYS A 114 13.44 -9.82 -13.64
C LYS A 114 13.64 -8.49 -14.35
N PHE A 115 14.29 -7.51 -13.71
CA PHE A 115 14.62 -6.23 -14.34
C PHE A 115 15.55 -6.41 -15.56
N SER A 116 16.41 -7.43 -15.55
CA SER A 116 17.35 -7.69 -16.65
C SER A 116 16.73 -8.46 -17.82
N THR A 117 15.65 -9.22 -17.58
CA THR A 117 15.10 -10.15 -18.58
C THR A 117 13.75 -9.73 -19.16
N ASN A 118 12.98 -8.90 -18.46
CA ASN A 118 11.61 -8.57 -18.84
C ASN A 118 11.44 -7.08 -19.15
N HIS A 119 10.67 -6.78 -20.19
CA HIS A 119 10.20 -5.42 -20.46
C HIS A 119 9.05 -5.04 -19.52
N ILE A 120 9.35 -4.15 -18.57
CA ILE A 120 8.41 -3.72 -17.55
C ILE A 120 7.56 -2.57 -18.09
N HIS A 121 6.26 -2.78 -18.15
CA HIS A 121 5.33 -1.75 -18.58
C HIS A 121 3.94 -2.05 -18.01
N SER A 122 3.08 -1.05 -18.00
CA SER A 122 1.68 -1.20 -17.63
C SER A 122 0.78 -0.98 -18.84
N THR A 123 -0.30 -1.74 -18.91
CA THR A 123 -1.33 -1.66 -19.95
C THR A 123 -2.70 -1.48 -19.33
N ILE A 124 -3.71 -1.17 -20.15
CA ILE A 124 -5.09 -1.04 -19.71
C ILE A 124 -5.81 -2.36 -20.00
N SER A 125 -6.53 -2.91 -19.02
CA SER A 125 -7.40 -4.08 -19.19
C SER A 125 -8.66 -3.72 -19.96
N GLU A 126 -9.37 -4.72 -20.46
CA GLU A 126 -10.69 -4.53 -21.07
C GLU A 126 -11.69 -3.86 -20.11
N GLY A 127 -11.57 -4.14 -18.79
CA GLY A 127 -12.35 -3.48 -17.73
C GLY A 127 -11.91 -2.05 -17.38
N GLY A 128 -10.92 -1.48 -18.09
CA GLY A 128 -10.44 -0.12 -17.84
C GLY A 128 -9.54 0.02 -16.61
N HIS A 129 -8.85 -1.06 -16.21
CA HIS A 129 -7.94 -1.08 -15.06
C HIS A 129 -6.48 -1.19 -15.49
N LEU A 130 -5.55 -0.75 -14.66
CA LEU A 130 -4.13 -0.97 -14.94
C LEU A 130 -3.78 -2.45 -14.76
N ILE A 131 -3.26 -3.07 -15.80
CA ILE A 131 -2.54 -4.33 -15.76
C ILE A 131 -1.07 -4.00 -15.66
N TRP A 132 -0.40 -4.64 -14.71
CA TRP A 132 0.99 -4.39 -14.42
C TRP A 132 1.81 -5.58 -14.95
N ASN A 133 2.43 -5.43 -16.12
CA ASN A 133 3.10 -6.52 -16.82
C ASN A 133 4.52 -6.75 -16.26
N PHE A 134 4.60 -7.16 -14.99
CA PHE A 134 5.89 -7.42 -14.33
C PHE A 134 5.89 -8.67 -13.45
N PHE A 135 4.87 -8.86 -12.60
CA PHE A 135 4.69 -10.11 -11.87
C PHE A 135 4.15 -11.15 -12.86
N GLY A 136 5.05 -11.94 -13.43
CA GLY A 136 4.67 -13.24 -13.95
C GLY A 136 3.88 -13.99 -12.86
N THR A 137 2.85 -14.72 -13.25
CA THR A 137 1.86 -15.37 -12.37
C THR A 137 2.41 -16.55 -11.58
N HIS A 138 3.65 -16.49 -11.08
CA HIS A 138 4.18 -17.52 -10.21
C HIS A 138 3.63 -17.34 -8.79
N PRO A 139 2.74 -18.23 -8.33
CA PRO A 139 2.01 -18.05 -7.06
C PRO A 139 2.96 -18.05 -5.86
N ILE A 140 4.09 -18.74 -5.94
CA ILE A 140 5.09 -18.84 -4.86
C ILE A 140 5.64 -17.46 -4.49
N ILE A 141 5.96 -16.62 -5.48
CA ILE A 141 6.51 -15.28 -5.25
C ILE A 141 5.45 -14.38 -4.60
N GLY A 142 4.20 -14.46 -5.08
CA GLY A 142 3.09 -13.73 -4.48
C GLY A 142 2.83 -14.15 -3.03
N ILE A 143 2.85 -15.45 -2.73
CA ILE A 143 2.68 -15.97 -1.37
C ILE A 143 3.85 -15.53 -0.46
N GLY A 144 5.08 -15.61 -0.95
CA GLY A 144 6.26 -15.14 -0.22
C GLY A 144 6.15 -13.65 0.10
N TRP A 145 5.82 -12.82 -0.89
CA TRP A 145 5.59 -11.39 -0.69
C TRP A 145 4.48 -11.12 0.34
N LEU A 146 3.35 -11.82 0.22
CA LEU A 146 2.22 -11.69 1.15
C LEU A 146 2.57 -12.08 2.58
N PHE A 147 3.38 -13.14 2.75
CA PHE A 147 3.85 -13.56 4.06
C PHE A 147 4.64 -12.43 4.72
N PHE A 148 5.69 -11.91 4.07
CA PHE A 148 6.50 -10.83 4.64
C PHE A 148 5.71 -9.53 4.82
N PHE A 149 4.71 -9.29 3.97
CA PHE A 149 3.83 -8.14 4.05
C PHE A 149 2.86 -8.21 5.25
N LEU A 150 2.24 -9.36 5.53
CA LEU A 150 1.22 -9.50 6.58
C LEU A 150 1.76 -9.97 7.94
N PHE A 151 2.93 -10.64 7.97
CA PHE A 151 3.47 -11.26 9.18
C PHE A 151 3.57 -10.27 10.35
N SER A 152 4.07 -9.06 10.10
CA SER A 152 4.25 -8.02 11.12
C SER A 152 2.97 -7.67 11.84
N PHE A 153 1.83 -7.65 11.14
CA PHE A 153 0.54 -7.31 11.74
C PHE A 153 0.04 -8.42 12.66
N VAL A 154 0.27 -9.67 12.30
CA VAL A 154 -0.06 -10.82 13.17
C VAL A 154 0.82 -10.81 14.41
N TYR A 155 2.13 -10.63 14.22
CA TYR A 155 3.12 -10.65 15.31
C TYR A 155 2.87 -9.53 16.34
N GLU A 156 2.62 -8.30 15.86
CA GLU A 156 2.34 -7.13 16.71
C GLU A 156 0.87 -7.02 17.14
N LYS A 157 0.04 -8.04 16.88
CA LYS A 157 -1.39 -8.10 17.22
C LYS A 157 -2.20 -6.91 16.66
N LYS A 158 -1.80 -6.37 15.51
CA LYS A 158 -2.48 -5.29 14.79
C LYS A 158 -3.62 -5.85 13.94
N TRP A 159 -4.60 -6.47 14.61
CA TRP A 159 -5.67 -7.25 13.97
C TRP A 159 -6.52 -6.46 12.97
N ILE A 160 -6.80 -5.19 13.24
CA ILE A 160 -7.59 -4.33 12.34
C ILE A 160 -6.90 -4.24 10.96
N LEU A 161 -5.59 -3.97 10.93
CA LEU A 161 -4.82 -3.87 9.69
C LEU A 161 -4.70 -5.22 8.98
N PHE A 162 -4.50 -6.31 9.75
CA PHE A 162 -4.42 -7.66 9.21
C PHE A 162 -5.74 -8.09 8.54
N ILE A 163 -6.87 -7.93 9.23
CA ILE A 163 -8.20 -8.26 8.71
C ILE A 163 -8.50 -7.42 7.47
N PHE A 164 -8.21 -6.11 7.51
CA PHE A 164 -8.39 -5.24 6.36
C PHE A 164 -7.55 -5.71 5.15
N GLY A 165 -6.29 -6.09 5.38
CA GLY A 165 -5.41 -6.65 4.36
C GLY A 165 -5.98 -7.94 3.74
N LEU A 166 -6.44 -8.88 4.57
CA LEU A 166 -7.06 -10.13 4.10
C LEU A 166 -8.33 -9.88 3.30
N LEU A 167 -9.23 -9.02 3.78
CA LEU A 167 -10.47 -8.67 3.08
C LEU A 167 -10.17 -8.03 1.72
N THR A 168 -9.20 -7.10 1.68
CA THR A 168 -8.76 -6.48 0.43
C THR A 168 -8.26 -7.53 -0.56
N LEU A 169 -7.44 -8.48 -0.11
CA LEU A 169 -6.92 -9.56 -0.95
C LEU A 169 -8.02 -10.48 -1.47
N LEU A 170 -9.00 -10.83 -0.64
CA LEU A 170 -10.15 -11.64 -1.05
C LEU A 170 -10.97 -10.92 -2.11
N ILE A 171 -11.29 -9.63 -1.90
CA ILE A 171 -12.03 -8.82 -2.88
C ILE A 171 -11.23 -8.72 -4.19
N ALA A 172 -9.92 -8.51 -4.12
CA ALA A 172 -9.04 -8.44 -5.28
C ALA A 172 -9.04 -9.77 -6.06
N PHE A 173 -8.94 -10.89 -5.36
CA PHE A 173 -8.91 -12.21 -5.98
C PHE A 173 -10.25 -12.60 -6.60
N ILE A 174 -11.38 -12.33 -5.95
CA ILE A 174 -12.71 -12.69 -6.46
C ILE A 174 -13.05 -11.90 -7.72
N ASN A 175 -12.80 -10.59 -7.71
CA ASN A 175 -13.30 -9.71 -8.77
C ASN A 175 -12.33 -9.51 -9.94
N TYR A 176 -11.02 -9.67 -9.72
CA TYR A 176 -10.01 -9.19 -10.69
C TYR A 176 -8.99 -10.25 -11.12
N LYS A 177 -9.18 -11.52 -10.70
CA LYS A 177 -8.30 -12.62 -11.11
C LYS A 177 -8.36 -12.89 -12.60
N ASN A 178 -9.54 -12.79 -13.22
CA ASN A 178 -9.71 -13.11 -14.63
C ASN A 178 -9.08 -12.05 -15.56
N ASP A 179 -9.03 -10.79 -15.10
CA ASP A 179 -8.54 -9.64 -15.88
C ASP A 179 -7.07 -9.32 -15.61
N ASN A 180 -6.37 -10.15 -14.82
CA ASN A 180 -4.98 -9.95 -14.38
C ASN A 180 -4.72 -8.58 -13.72
N SER A 181 -5.75 -7.92 -13.21
CA SER A 181 -5.70 -6.58 -12.62
C SER A 181 -5.78 -6.58 -11.08
N ILE A 182 -5.61 -7.76 -10.45
CA ILE A 182 -5.60 -7.95 -8.98
C ILE A 182 -4.73 -6.89 -8.28
N TRP A 183 -3.60 -6.55 -8.88
CA TRP A 183 -2.62 -5.61 -8.35
C TRP A 183 -2.96 -4.13 -8.58
N SER A 184 -4.18 -3.77 -8.97
CA SER A 184 -4.60 -2.36 -9.17
C SER A 184 -5.59 -1.86 -8.11
N MET A 185 -5.78 -2.64 -7.03
CA MET A 185 -6.71 -2.32 -5.94
C MET A 185 -6.23 -1.25 -4.96
N TRP A 186 -4.98 -0.80 -5.06
CA TRP A 186 -4.35 0.11 -4.09
C TRP A 186 -5.18 1.35 -3.79
N CYS A 187 -5.73 1.96 -4.83
CA CYS A 187 -6.57 3.15 -4.75
C CYS A 187 -7.82 2.97 -3.88
N TRP A 188 -8.46 1.79 -3.96
CA TRP A 188 -9.63 1.50 -3.14
C TRP A 188 -9.23 1.28 -1.68
N SER A 189 -8.14 0.55 -1.45
CA SER A 189 -7.61 0.29 -0.11
C SER A 189 -7.22 1.57 0.61
N VAL A 190 -6.49 2.44 -0.08
CA VAL A 190 -6.04 3.74 0.45
C VAL A 190 -7.22 4.63 0.78
N ASN A 191 -8.16 4.83 -0.14
CA ASN A 191 -9.33 5.66 0.13
C ASN A 191 -10.16 5.14 1.30
N SER A 192 -10.41 3.81 1.34
CA SER A 192 -11.21 3.20 2.43
C SER A 192 -10.60 3.46 3.81
N ILE A 193 -9.29 3.25 3.95
CA ILE A 193 -8.59 3.48 5.22
C ILE A 193 -8.54 4.97 5.58
N MET A 194 -8.26 5.83 4.61
CA MET A 194 -8.10 7.28 4.86
C MET A 194 -9.43 7.94 5.18
N ILE A 195 -10.52 7.54 4.52
CA ILE A 195 -11.87 7.99 4.88
C ILE A 195 -12.23 7.57 6.31
N TYR A 196 -11.95 6.31 6.67
CA TYR A 196 -12.17 5.82 8.03
C TYR A 196 -11.44 6.69 9.07
N TYR A 197 -10.15 6.95 8.88
CA TYR A 197 -9.38 7.77 9.83
C TYR A 197 -9.79 9.25 9.82
N ALA A 198 -10.17 9.80 8.67
CA ALA A 198 -10.68 11.17 8.59
C ALA A 198 -11.98 11.33 9.40
N ILE A 199 -12.94 10.41 9.23
CA ILE A 199 -14.19 10.39 10.00
C ILE A 199 -13.91 10.19 11.50
N TYR A 200 -13.02 9.26 11.83
CA TYR A 200 -12.66 8.98 13.21
C TYR A 200 -12.08 10.21 13.92
N LEU A 201 -11.15 10.91 13.27
CA LEU A 201 -10.49 12.09 13.83
C LEU A 201 -11.36 13.34 13.85
N LEU A 202 -12.07 13.62 12.75
CA LEU A 202 -12.79 14.89 12.60
C LEU A 202 -14.19 14.88 13.20
N LEU A 203 -14.83 13.70 13.27
CA LEU A 203 -16.21 13.58 13.71
C LEU A 203 -16.33 12.80 15.02
N TYR A 204 -15.78 11.57 15.07
CA TYR A 204 -16.03 10.67 16.20
C TYR A 204 -15.37 11.13 17.51
N LEU A 205 -14.06 11.43 17.49
CA LEU A 205 -13.34 11.85 18.70
C LEU A 205 -13.87 13.17 19.29
N PRO A 206 -14.11 14.24 18.51
CA PRO A 206 -14.71 15.47 19.04
C PRO A 206 -16.13 15.26 19.57
N PHE A 207 -16.92 14.38 18.93
CA PHE A 207 -18.28 14.06 19.37
C PHE A 207 -18.29 13.37 20.74
N LEU A 208 -17.42 12.38 20.96
CA LEU A 208 -17.28 11.71 22.26
C LEU A 208 -16.89 12.68 23.38
N GLU A 209 -15.98 13.61 23.09
CA GLU A 209 -15.62 14.63 24.08
C GLU A 209 -16.83 15.50 24.45
N LYS A 210 -17.61 15.95 23.46
CA LYS A 210 -18.79 16.75 23.73
C LYS A 210 -19.83 15.99 24.57
N MET A 211 -20.02 14.70 24.32
CA MET A 211 -20.90 13.85 25.14
C MET A 211 -20.42 13.69 26.58
N SER A 212 -19.11 13.77 26.84
CA SER A 212 -18.59 13.69 28.22
C SER A 212 -18.77 14.97 29.03
N ILE A 213 -19.12 16.08 28.37
CA ILE A 213 -19.30 17.41 28.98
C ILE A 213 -20.79 17.70 29.26
N CYS A 214 -21.71 17.01 28.57
CA CYS A 214 -23.17 17.12 28.77
C CYS A 214 -23.68 16.05 29.73
#